data_AF-A0A7V2YYA8-F1
#
_entry.id   AF-A0A7V2YYA8-F1
#
_cell.length_a   1.000
_cell.length_b   1.000
_cell.length_c   1.000
_cell.angle_alpha   90.00
_cell.angle_beta   90.00
_cell.angle_gamma   90.00
#
_symmetry.space_group_name_H-M   'P 1'
#
loop_
_entity.id
_entity.type
_entity.pdbx_description
1 polymer ?
#
loop_
_entity_poly.entity_id
_entity_poly.type
_entity_poly.pdbx_seq_one_letter_code
_entity_poly.pdbx_strand_id
1 'polypeptide(L)'
;MKPLRGTSELRPWLWLFGAALAARLIYWAEAFHGPYLGYLFLDSAAWFQRASQAAAGMESPEAYFRAPLYHWLLTAQFFIFGPNYLTPPLIQHVLGALSVVLIALTARRFYGPRAGWIAGGIAAGYA
;
A
#
# COMPACT_ATOMS: atom_id res chain seq x y z
N MET A 1 -21.33 12.63 17.18
CA MET A 1 -20.17 11.73 17.00
C MET A 1 -19.97 10.93 18.28
N LYS A 2 -20.26 9.62 18.30
CA LYS A 2 -19.76 8.78 19.40
C LYS A 2 -18.35 8.33 18.96
N PRO A 3 -17.27 8.74 19.65
CA PRO A 3 -15.94 8.24 19.32
C PRO A 3 -15.96 6.71 19.39
N LEU A 4 -15.11 6.02 18.62
CA LEU A 4 -14.90 4.57 18.75
C LEU A 4 -14.34 4.33 20.16
N ARG A 5 -15.25 4.14 21.13
CA ARG A 5 -14.94 3.98 22.55
C ARG A 5 -14.99 2.50 22.86
N GLY A 6 -13.88 1.81 22.61
CA GLY A 6 -13.69 0.41 22.98
C GLY A 6 -13.04 -0.43 21.88
N THR A 7 -12.24 -1.42 22.28
CA THR A 7 -11.58 -2.39 21.39
C THR A 7 -12.58 -3.20 20.55
N SER A 8 -13.82 -3.34 21.01
CA SER A 8 -14.91 -4.03 20.29
C SER A 8 -15.34 -3.33 19.00
N GLU A 9 -15.27 -2.01 18.93
CA GLU A 9 -15.63 -1.21 17.74
C GLU A 9 -14.55 -1.25 16.66
N LEU A 10 -13.32 -1.65 17.01
CA LEU A 10 -12.18 -1.78 16.07
C LEU A 10 -12.11 -3.16 15.42
N ARG A 11 -12.55 -4.22 16.11
CA ARG A 11 -12.61 -5.59 15.56
C ARG A 11 -13.15 -5.68 14.13
N PRO A 12 -14.32 -5.11 13.78
CA PRO A 12 -14.84 -5.19 12.41
C PRO A 12 -13.88 -4.63 11.36
N TRP A 13 -13.21 -3.53 11.67
CA TRP A 13 -12.27 -2.87 10.75
C TRP A 13 -10.95 -3.62 10.64
N LEU A 14 -10.50 -4.24 11.73
CA LEU A 14 -9.34 -5.13 11.72
C LEU A 14 -9.59 -6.38 10.87
N TRP A 15 -10.80 -6.96 10.94
CA TRP A 15 -11.19 -8.06 10.07
C TRP A 15 -11.22 -7.65 8.60
N LEU A 16 -11.79 -6.48 8.29
CA LEU A 16 -11.80 -5.96 6.92
C LEU A 16 -10.37 -5.71 6.41
N PHE A 17 -9.51 -5.10 7.23
CA PHE A 17 -8.10 -4.91 6.92
C PHE A 17 -7.39 -6.24 6.66
N GLY A 18 -7.56 -7.20 7.56
CA GLY A 18 -6.96 -8.53 7.45
C GLY A 18 -7.42 -9.27 6.20
N ALA A 19 -8.71 -9.22 5.87
CA ALA A 19 -9.25 -9.82 4.65
C ALA A 19 -8.70 -9.14 3.39
N ALA A 20 -8.65 -7.80 3.36
CA ALA A 20 -8.12 -7.04 2.24
C ALA A 20 -6.61 -7.26 2.04
N LEU A 21 -5.86 -7.43 3.13
CA LEU A 21 -4.43 -7.75 3.09
C LEU A 21 -4.21 -9.20 2.64
N ALA A 22 -4.99 -10.15 3.16
CA ALA A 22 -4.90 -11.55 2.76
C ALA A 22 -5.17 -11.73 1.26
N ALA A 23 -6.21 -11.08 0.71
CA ALA A 23 -6.49 -11.11 -0.72
C ALA A 23 -5.30 -10.63 -1.57
N ARG A 24 -4.70 -9.50 -1.17
CA ARG A 24 -3.51 -8.93 -1.82
C ARG A 24 -2.29 -9.84 -1.74
N LEU A 25 -2.05 -10.46 -0.59
CA LEU A 25 -0.92 -11.36 -0.39
C LEU A 25 -1.11 -12.69 -1.13
N ILE A 26 -2.34 -13.20 -1.25
CA ILE A 26 -2.65 -14.40 -2.05
C ILE A 26 -2.36 -14.11 -3.53
N TYR A 27 -2.88 -13.00 -4.06
CA TYR A 27 -2.61 -12.60 -5.44
C TYR A 27 -1.10 -12.39 -5.69
N TRP A 28 -0.41 -11.75 -4.76
CA TRP A 28 1.04 -11.57 -4.85
C TRP A 28 1.79 -12.91 -4.80
N ALA A 29 1.38 -13.84 -3.93
CA ALA A 29 1.92 -15.21 -3.87
C ALA A 29 1.70 -16.00 -5.17
N GLU A 30 0.59 -15.80 -5.86
CA GLU A 30 0.38 -16.35 -7.20
C GLU A 30 1.36 -15.73 -8.21
N ALA A 31 1.55 -14.41 -8.14
CA ALA A 31 2.50 -13.70 -9.00
C ALA A 31 3.96 -14.15 -8.78
N PHE A 32 4.32 -14.69 -7.60
CA PHE A 32 5.64 -15.26 -7.35
C PHE A 32 5.98 -16.48 -8.22
N HIS A 33 4.98 -17.24 -8.66
CA HIS A 33 5.18 -18.39 -9.52
C HIS A 33 5.32 -18.00 -11.00
N GLY A 34 5.14 -16.72 -11.33
CA GLY A 34 5.28 -16.20 -12.69
C GLY A 34 6.73 -15.79 -13.02
N PRO A 35 7.10 -15.77 -14.31
CA PRO A 35 8.46 -15.42 -14.76
C PRO A 35 8.80 -13.93 -14.60
N TYR A 36 7.85 -13.09 -14.17
CA TYR A 36 8.01 -11.64 -14.09
C TYR A 36 8.45 -11.15 -12.71
N LEU A 37 8.71 -12.07 -11.77
CA LEU A 37 9.16 -11.67 -10.44
C LEU A 37 10.50 -10.93 -10.52
N GLY A 38 10.54 -9.71 -9.96
CA GLY A 38 11.74 -8.87 -9.97
C GLY A 38 12.03 -8.21 -11.32
N TYR A 39 11.16 -8.37 -12.31
CA TYR A 39 11.29 -7.67 -13.58
C TYR A 39 10.87 -6.21 -13.43
N LEU A 40 11.84 -5.31 -13.29
CA LEU A 40 11.60 -3.87 -13.34
C LEU A 40 11.49 -3.41 -14.78
N PHE A 41 10.32 -2.90 -15.14
CA PHE A 41 10.05 -2.34 -16.46
C PHE A 41 9.66 -0.86 -16.37
N LEU A 42 10.18 -0.06 -17.30
CA LEU A 42 9.91 1.38 -17.46
C LEU A 42 9.98 2.15 -16.13
N ASP A 43 8.84 2.60 -15.65
CA ASP A 43 8.71 3.45 -14.47
C ASP A 43 9.26 2.79 -13.20
N SER A 44 9.03 1.49 -13.04
CA SER A 44 9.51 0.76 -11.86
C SER A 44 11.04 0.72 -11.79
N ALA A 45 11.72 0.59 -12.94
CA ALA A 45 13.18 0.66 -13.03
C ALA A 45 13.71 2.05 -12.69
N ALA A 46 13.09 3.09 -13.25
CA ALA A 46 13.46 4.47 -12.99
C ALA A 46 13.28 4.86 -11.52
N TRP A 47 12.19 4.41 -10.89
CA TRP A 47 11.95 4.62 -9.47
C TRP A 47 12.94 3.88 -8.59
N PHE A 48 13.22 2.61 -8.91
CA PHE A 48 14.17 1.80 -8.16
C PHE A 48 15.57 2.39 -8.19
N GLN A 49 16.05 2.77 -9.38
CA GLN A 49 17.37 3.35 -9.56
C GLN A 49 17.52 4.67 -8.81
N ARG A 50 16.56 5.59 -8.95
CA ARG A 50 16.63 6.87 -8.25
C ARG A 50 16.57 6.72 -6.74
N ALA A 51 15.65 5.90 -6.23
CA ALA A 51 15.53 5.70 -4.79
C ALA A 51 16.76 4.99 -4.20
N SER A 52 17.41 4.09 -4.94
CA SER A 52 18.61 3.40 -4.46
C SER A 52 19.83 4.33 -4.43
N GLN A 53 19.98 5.21 -5.43
CA GLN A 53 20.99 6.26 -5.43
C GLN A 53 20.77 7.25 -4.28
N ALA A 54 19.52 7.68 -4.08
CA ALA A 54 19.12 8.55 -2.97
C ALA A 54 19.47 7.93 -1.62
N ALA A 55 19.16 6.65 -1.42
CA ALA A 55 19.45 5.90 -0.20
C ALA A 55 20.96 5.75 0.06
N ALA A 56 21.77 5.74 -1.00
CA ALA A 56 23.23 5.75 -0.92
C ALA A 56 23.84 7.16 -0.75
N GLY A 57 23.02 8.20 -0.62
CA GLY A 57 23.47 9.60 -0.48
C GLY A 57 23.85 10.27 -1.80
N MET A 58 23.53 9.67 -2.94
CA MET A 58 23.82 10.18 -4.29
C MET A 58 22.59 10.85 -4.92
N GLU A 59 21.86 11.65 -4.14
CA GLU A 59 20.66 12.35 -4.62
C GLU A 59 21.05 13.42 -5.66
N SER A 60 20.40 13.39 -6.82
CA SER A 60 20.62 14.41 -7.86
C SER A 60 19.89 15.71 -7.48
N PRO A 61 20.50 16.89 -7.68
CA PRO A 61 19.85 18.19 -7.47
C PRO A 61 18.79 18.53 -8.54
N GLU A 62 18.52 17.63 -9.48
CA GLU A 62 17.52 17.81 -10.53
C GLU A 62 16.09 17.98 -9.98
N ALA A 63 15.29 18.79 -10.67
CA ALA A 63 13.89 18.96 -10.34
C ALA A 63 13.12 17.62 -10.48
N TYR A 64 12.24 17.34 -9.51
CA TYR A 64 11.42 16.14 -9.55
C TYR A 64 10.41 16.19 -10.72
N PHE A 65 10.62 15.34 -11.73
CA PHE A 65 9.65 15.13 -12.81
C PHE A 65 8.35 14.45 -12.32
N ARG A 66 8.39 13.72 -11.20
CA ARG A 66 7.27 12.97 -10.62
C ARG A 66 7.05 13.39 -9.17
N ALA A 67 5.85 13.14 -8.63
CA ALA A 67 5.53 13.51 -7.25
C ALA A 67 6.57 12.94 -6.25
N PRO A 68 7.18 13.78 -5.40
CA PRO A 68 8.34 13.40 -4.61
C PRO A 68 8.01 12.46 -3.46
N LEU A 69 6.74 12.38 -3.03
CA LEU A 69 6.35 11.54 -1.90
C LEU A 69 6.71 10.07 -2.12
N TYR A 70 6.45 9.54 -3.30
CA TYR A 70 6.75 8.14 -3.61
C TYR A 70 8.26 7.88 -3.71
N HIS A 71 9.02 8.85 -4.24
CA HIS A 71 10.49 8.80 -4.26
C HIS A 71 11.07 8.66 -2.86
N TRP A 72 10.66 9.54 -1.95
CA TRP A 72 11.17 9.55 -0.57
C TRP A 72 10.69 8.34 0.23
N LEU A 73 9.47 7.87 -0.03
CA LEU A 73 8.97 6.63 0.55
C LEU A 73 9.84 5.43 0.16
N LEU A 74 10.17 5.28 -1.13
CA LEU A 74 11.06 4.22 -1.61
C LEU A 74 12.49 4.38 -1.08
N THR A 75 12.99 5.61 -1.07
CA THR A 75 14.33 5.93 -0.55
C THR A 75 14.47 5.51 0.91
N ALA A 76 13.48 5.84 1.74
CA ALA A 76 13.46 5.43 3.15
C ALA A 76 13.42 3.90 3.30
N GLN A 77 12.68 3.20 2.42
CA GLN A 77 12.65 1.74 2.42
C GLN A 77 14.01 1.13 2.07
N PHE A 78 14.65 1.63 1.01
CA PHE A 78 15.96 1.13 0.58
C PHE A 78 17.08 1.51 1.54
N PHE A 79 16.94 2.62 2.27
CA PHE A 79 17.85 2.97 3.35
C PHE A 79 17.76 1.97 4.53
N ILE A 80 16.56 1.52 4.89
CA ILE A 80 16.35 0.61 6.03
C ILE A 80 16.62 -0.86 5.67
N PHE A 81 16.14 -1.32 4.51
CA PHE A 81 16.13 -2.73 4.13
C PHE A 81 17.11 -3.07 2.99
N GLY A 82 17.79 -2.08 2.44
CA GLY A 82 18.56 -2.21 1.20
C GLY A 82 17.68 -2.23 -0.06
N PRO A 83 18.24 -1.98 -1.25
CA PRO A 83 17.49 -2.07 -2.52
C PRO A 83 17.03 -3.50 -2.80
N ASN A 84 15.72 -3.73 -2.88
CA ASN A 84 15.15 -5.04 -3.17
C ASN A 84 13.74 -4.93 -3.80
N TYR A 85 13.27 -6.00 -4.42
CA TYR A 85 12.00 -6.04 -5.15
C TYR A 85 10.79 -6.46 -4.29
N LEU A 86 11.01 -6.87 -3.04
CA LEU A 86 9.99 -7.49 -2.19
C LEU A 86 9.37 -6.51 -1.19
N THR A 87 10.19 -5.62 -0.63
CA THR A 87 9.74 -4.66 0.38
C THR A 87 8.80 -3.58 -0.16
N PRO A 88 8.98 -3.02 -1.37
CA PRO A 88 8.05 -2.00 -1.85
C PRO A 88 6.63 -2.53 -2.10
N PRO A 89 6.43 -3.68 -2.77
CA PRO A 89 5.09 -4.27 -2.90
C PRO A 89 4.46 -4.59 -1.55
N LEU A 90 5.23 -5.15 -0.59
CA LEU A 90 4.69 -5.49 0.73
C LEU A 90 4.11 -4.27 1.46
N ILE A 91 4.85 -3.16 1.48
CA ILE A 91 4.39 -1.91 2.08
C ILE A 91 3.17 -1.35 1.32
N GLN A 92 3.18 -1.43 -0.02
CA GLN A 92 2.03 -1.03 -0.83
C GLN A 92 0.78 -1.87 -0.56
N HIS A 93 0.91 -3.18 -0.33
CA HIS A 93 -0.22 -4.03 0.04
C HIS A 93 -0.81 -3.63 1.40
N VAL A 94 0.03 -3.27 2.37
CA VAL A 94 -0.40 -2.74 3.67
C VAL A 94 -1.13 -1.40 3.51
N LEU A 95 -0.56 -0.46 2.75
CA LEU A 95 -1.19 0.84 2.48
C LEU A 95 -2.50 0.69 1.72
N GLY A 96 -2.57 -0.24 0.77
CA GLY A 96 -3.78 -0.59 0.05
C GLY A 96 -4.87 -1.13 0.97
N ALA A 97 -4.54 -2.07 1.86
CA ALA A 97 -5.48 -2.58 2.86
C ALA A 97 -5.95 -1.49 3.86
N LEU A 98 -5.06 -0.56 4.25
CA LEU A 98 -5.45 0.61 5.05
C LEU A 98 -6.44 1.49 4.27
N SER A 99 -6.21 1.68 2.97
CA SER A 99 -7.08 2.48 2.11
C SER A 99 -8.50 1.89 2.03
N VAL A 100 -8.64 0.56 1.98
CA VAL A 100 -9.94 -0.13 2.04
C VAL A 100 -10.70 0.23 3.32
N VAL A 101 -10.04 0.22 4.48
CA VAL A 101 -10.68 0.61 5.76
C VAL A 101 -11.06 2.09 5.75
N LEU A 102 -10.21 2.97 5.24
CA LEU A 102 -10.50 4.40 5.15
C LEU A 102 -11.69 4.70 4.23
N ILE A 103 -11.81 3.98 3.11
CA ILE A 103 -12.97 4.05 2.21
C ILE A 103 -14.24 3.63 2.95
N ALA A 104 -14.20 2.49 3.65
CA ALA A 104 -15.34 1.97 4.40
C ALA A 104 -15.78 2.94 5.52
N LEU A 105 -14.83 3.53 6.25
CA LEU A 105 -15.10 4.53 7.28
C LEU A 105 -15.68 5.82 6.70
N THR A 106 -15.17 6.25 5.55
CA THR A 106 -15.67 7.45 4.85
C THR A 106 -17.10 7.22 4.36
N ALA A 107 -17.37 6.11 3.67
CA ALA A 107 -18.71 5.76 3.22
C ALA A 107 -19.69 5.60 4.40
N ARG A 108 -19.24 4.98 5.52
CA ARG A 108 -20.03 4.90 6.76
C ARG A 108 -20.39 6.29 7.29
N ARG A 109 -19.46 7.25 7.23
CA ARG A 109 -19.65 8.61 7.76
C ARG A 109 -20.70 9.39 6.97
N PHE A 110 -20.70 9.28 5.65
CA PHE A 110 -21.59 10.08 4.79
C PHE A 110 -22.92 9.39 4.47
N TYR A 111 -22.94 8.07 4.36
CA TYR A 111 -24.09 7.31 3.84
C TYR A 111 -24.59 6.21 4.80
N GLY A 112 -24.01 6.14 6.01
CA GLY A 112 -24.42 5.22 7.06
C GLY A 112 -23.78 3.83 7.00
N PRO A 113 -24.05 2.97 8.01
CA PRO A 113 -23.29 1.74 8.23
C PRO A 113 -23.29 0.75 7.06
N ARG A 114 -24.43 0.58 6.37
CA ARG A 114 -24.56 -0.34 5.23
C ARG A 114 -23.66 0.07 4.07
N ALA A 115 -23.62 1.36 3.75
CA ALA A 115 -22.78 1.89 2.69
C ALA A 115 -21.29 1.68 2.99
N GLY A 116 -20.88 1.85 4.26
CA GLY A 116 -19.51 1.56 4.69
C GLY A 116 -19.07 0.12 4.40
N TRP A 117 -19.91 -0.86 4.74
CA TRP A 117 -19.62 -2.26 4.50
C TRP A 117 -19.58 -2.63 3.01
N ILE A 118 -20.53 -2.10 2.22
CA ILE A 118 -20.56 -2.35 0.77
C ILE A 118 -19.32 -1.74 0.10
N ALA A 119 -19.01 -0.48 0.40
CA ALA A 119 -17.84 0.19 -0.17
C ALA A 119 -16.53 -0.49 0.21
N GLY A 120 -16.40 -0.90 1.49
CA GLY A 120 -15.25 -1.65 1.98
C GLY A 120 -15.11 -3.01 1.30
N GLY A 121 -16.21 -3.75 1.13
CA GLY A 121 -16.21 -5.04 0.44
C GLY A 121 -15.80 -4.93 -1.03
N ILE A 122 -16.34 -3.94 -1.75
CA ILE A 122 -15.96 -3.68 -3.15
C ILE A 122 -14.48 -3.30 -3.24
N ALA A 123 -14.00 -2.39 -2.39
CA ALA A 123 -12.60 -1.96 -2.39
C ALA A 123 -11.64 -3.10 -1.98
N ALA A 124 -12.07 -4.01 -1.11
CA ALA A 124 -11.29 -5.20 -0.75
C ALA A 124 -11.13 -6.16 -1.94
N GLY A 125 -12.17 -6.31 -2.77
CA GLY A 125 -12.15 -7.19 -3.94
C GLY A 125 -11.37 -6.66 -5.14
N TYR A 126 -11.14 -5.34 -5.22
CA TYR A 126 -10.21 -4.72 -6.17
C TYR A 126 -8.76 -4.82 -5.64
N ALA A 127 -8.33 -6.05 -5.36
CA ALA A 127 -7.00 -6.37 -4.84
C ALA A 127 -6.02 -6.69 -5.96
#